data_AF-A0A820SM08-F1
#
_entry.id   AF-A0A820SM08-F1
#
_cell.length_a   1.000
_cell.length_b   1.000
_cell.length_c   1.000
_cell.angle_alpha   90.00
_cell.angle_beta   90.00
_cell.angle_gamma   90.00
#
_symmetry.space_group_name_H-M   'P 1'
#
loop_
_entity.id
_entity.type
_entity.pdbx_description
1 polymer ?
#
loop_
_entity_poly.entity_id
_entity_poly.type
_entity_poly.pdbx_seq_one_letter_code
_entity_poly.pdbx_strand_id
1 'polypeptide(L)' 'KPWPQKGTGRARHSSRYDPQWKGGYKVNGPKGPTSFFYVLPKEKRIEGLCTALTVKLHQNDVHFVDSFDLPTHQPTYLQE' A
#
# COMPACT_ATOMS: atom_id res chain seq x y z
N LYS A 1 -36.67 -11.07 14.21
CA LYS A 1 -36.65 -9.98 15.21
C LYS A 1 -36.40 -10.56 16.59
N PRO A 2 -35.43 -10.06 17.38
CA PRO A 2 -35.08 -10.63 18.68
C PRO A 2 -36.23 -10.67 19.68
N TRP A 3 -37.12 -9.67 19.66
CA TRP A 3 -38.33 -9.62 20.49
C TRP A 3 -39.40 -8.69 19.90
N PRO A 4 -40.66 -8.74 20.39
CA PRO A 4 -41.73 -7.84 19.97
C PRO A 4 -41.41 -6.35 20.18
N GLN A 5 -41.99 -5.47 19.38
CA GLN A 5 -41.67 -4.02 19.43
C GLN A 5 -42.03 -3.34 20.76
N LYS A 6 -43.05 -3.85 21.46
CA LYS A 6 -43.61 -3.31 22.71
C LYS A 6 -43.83 -4.45 23.70
N GLY A 7 -43.95 -4.12 24.99
CA GLY A 7 -44.31 -5.06 26.06
C GLY A 7 -43.14 -5.67 26.84
N THR A 8 -41.90 -5.59 26.34
CA THR A 8 -40.73 -6.19 27.00
C THR A 8 -39.92 -5.22 27.87
N GLY A 9 -40.15 -3.91 27.77
CA GLY A 9 -39.34 -2.88 28.46
C GLY A 9 -37.90 -2.73 27.96
N ARG A 10 -37.48 -3.53 26.96
CA ARG A 10 -36.14 -3.52 26.37
C ARG A 10 -36.04 -2.53 25.20
N ALA A 11 -34.81 -2.18 24.83
CA ALA A 11 -34.54 -1.41 23.61
C ALA A 11 -35.11 -2.10 22.35
N ARG A 12 -35.43 -1.32 21.31
CA ARG A 12 -36.07 -1.85 20.10
C ARG A 12 -35.01 -2.30 19.11
N HIS A 13 -34.98 -3.58 18.77
CA HIS A 13 -34.05 -4.13 17.77
C HIS A 13 -34.79 -4.92 16.69
N SER A 14 -34.27 -4.83 15.46
CA SER A 14 -34.85 -5.51 14.28
C SER A 14 -34.19 -6.86 14.04
N SER A 15 -32.86 -6.93 14.21
CA SER A 15 -32.04 -8.13 14.04
C SER A 15 -31.07 -8.28 15.21
N ARG A 16 -30.63 -9.53 15.46
CA ARG A 16 -29.57 -9.82 16.43
C ARG A 16 -28.17 -9.60 15.86
N TYR A 17 -28.09 -9.39 14.54
CA TYR A 17 -26.84 -9.15 13.82
C TYR A 17 -26.54 -7.66 13.63
N ASP A 18 -27.42 -6.75 14.07
CA ASP A 18 -27.18 -5.29 14.01
C ASP A 18 -25.80 -4.93 14.65
N PRO A 19 -25.11 -3.87 14.21
CA PRO A 19 -23.70 -3.62 14.52
C PRO A 19 -23.49 -3.22 15.99
N GLN A 20 -24.57 -2.83 16.65
CA GLN A 20 -24.64 -2.55 18.08
C GLN A 20 -24.51 -3.82 18.93
N TRP A 21 -24.74 -5.00 18.37
CA TRP A 21 -24.62 -6.28 19.07
C TRP A 21 -23.20 -6.85 18.98
N LYS A 22 -22.79 -7.56 20.03
CA LYS A 22 -21.55 -8.34 20.02
C LYS A 22 -21.62 -9.43 18.94
N GLY A 23 -20.67 -9.42 18.00
CA GLY A 23 -20.66 -10.34 16.85
C GLY A 23 -21.63 -9.96 15.73
N GLY A 24 -22.18 -8.74 15.75
CA GLY A 24 -22.96 -8.18 14.65
C GLY A 24 -22.13 -7.83 13.41
N TYR A 25 -22.79 -7.37 12.35
CA TYR A 25 -22.12 -6.97 11.11
C TYR A 25 -21.23 -5.73 11.31
N LYS A 26 -20.13 -5.67 10.56
CA LYS A 26 -19.22 -4.51 10.54
C LYS A 26 -19.72 -3.50 9.49
N VAL A 27 -20.20 -2.34 9.94
CA VAL A 27 -20.77 -1.30 9.05
C VAL A 27 -19.74 -0.79 8.05
N ASN A 28 -18.58 -0.35 8.56
CA ASN A 28 -17.50 0.23 7.77
C ASN A 28 -16.23 -0.61 7.95
N GLY A 29 -16.17 -1.75 7.29
CA GLY A 29 -14.97 -2.60 7.23
C GLY A 29 -14.30 -2.54 5.85
N PRO A 30 -13.05 -3.01 5.75
CA PRO A 30 -12.46 -3.27 4.43
C PRO A 30 -13.32 -4.28 3.69
N LYS A 31 -13.70 -3.95 2.46
CA LYS A 31 -14.54 -4.79 1.61
C LYS A 31 -13.66 -5.45 0.57
N GLY A 32 -13.42 -6.75 0.71
CA GLY A 32 -12.67 -7.55 -0.26
C GLY A 32 -11.25 -7.05 -0.55
N PRO A 33 -10.60 -7.57 -1.60
CA PRO A 33 -9.30 -7.08 -2.03
C PRO A 33 -9.45 -5.68 -2.62
N THR A 34 -8.63 -4.74 -2.14
CA THR A 34 -8.58 -3.37 -2.67
C THR A 34 -7.30 -3.17 -3.48
N SER A 35 -7.43 -2.77 -4.74
CA SER A 35 -6.28 -2.39 -5.58
C SER A 35 -6.06 -0.89 -5.55
N PHE A 36 -4.81 -0.46 -5.31
CA PHE A 36 -4.39 0.94 -5.38
C PHE A 36 -3.61 1.25 -6.67
N PHE A 37 -3.86 0.48 -7.74
CA PHE A 37 -3.14 0.65 -9.00
C PHE A 37 -3.61 1.92 -9.72
N TYR A 38 -2.65 2.77 -10.09
CA TYR A 38 -2.86 3.89 -11.00
C TYR A 38 -1.57 4.19 -11.76
N VAL A 39 -1.69 4.76 -12.95
CA VAL A 39 -0.55 5.10 -13.81
C VAL A 39 -0.35 6.61 -13.82
N LEU A 40 0.88 7.04 -13.53
CA LEU A 40 1.27 8.45 -13.62
C LEU A 40 1.49 8.88 -15.08
N PRO A 41 1.19 10.15 -15.43
CA PRO A 41 1.55 10.72 -16.72
C PRO A 41 3.03 10.49 -17.04
N LYS A 42 3.33 10.26 -18.32
CA LYS A 42 4.70 9.97 -18.79
C LYS A 42 5.68 11.07 -18.38
N GLU A 43 5.28 12.32 -18.52
CA GLU A 43 6.07 13.51 -18.17
C GLU A 43 6.51 13.50 -16.71
N LYS A 44 5.59 13.20 -15.77
CA LYS A 44 5.91 13.13 -14.33
C LYS A 44 6.89 12.01 -13.99
N ARG A 45 6.82 10.89 -14.70
CA ARG A 45 7.78 9.79 -14.52
C ARG A 45 9.17 10.18 -15.01
N ILE A 46 9.26 10.88 -16.14
CA ILE A 46 10.53 11.38 -16.69
C ILE A 46 11.12 12.45 -15.77
N GLU A 47 10.31 13.42 -15.35
CA GLU A 47 10.71 14.49 -14.43
C GLU A 47 11.29 13.92 -13.12
N GLY A 48 10.61 12.92 -12.54
CA GLY A 48 11.10 12.23 -11.34
C GLY A 48 12.44 11.52 -11.56
N LEU A 49 12.62 10.85 -12.72
CA LEU A 49 13.87 10.18 -13.06
C LEU A 49 15.04 11.18 -13.19
N CYS A 50 14.84 12.26 -13.94
CA CYS A 50 15.84 13.31 -14.10
C CYS A 50 16.23 13.92 -12.75
N THR A 51 15.22 14.22 -11.92
CA THR A 51 15.44 14.79 -10.58
C THR A 51 16.26 13.86 -9.69
N ALA A 52 15.95 12.56 -9.69
CA ALA A 52 16.70 11.57 -8.91
C ALA A 52 18.16 11.48 -9.34
N LEU A 53 18.44 11.48 -10.64
CA LEU A 53 19.81 11.47 -11.18
C LEU A 53 20.57 12.76 -10.82
N THR A 54 19.93 13.93 -10.94
CA THR A 54 20.52 15.21 -10.56
C THR A 54 20.87 15.25 -9.08
N VAL A 55 19.99 14.76 -8.20
CA VAL A 55 20.26 14.70 -6.75
C VAL A 55 21.44 13.79 -6.45
N LYS A 56 21.46 12.59 -7.04
CA LYS A 56 22.56 11.64 -6.83
C LYS A 56 23.89 12.17 -7.34
N LEU A 57 23.89 12.90 -8.46
CA LEU A 57 25.08 13.58 -8.96
C LEU A 57 25.57 14.66 -7.98
N HIS A 58 24.67 15.51 -7.47
CA HIS A 58 25.03 16.55 -6.49
C HIS A 58 25.54 15.98 -5.17
N GLN A 59 25.10 14.79 -4.78
CA GLN A 59 25.58 14.08 -3.59
C GLN A 59 26.91 13.34 -3.80
N ASN A 60 27.44 13.33 -5.03
CA ASN A 60 28.57 12.51 -5.45
C ASN A 60 28.33 10.99 -5.28
N ASP A 61 27.07 10.55 -5.36
CA ASP A 61 26.64 9.15 -5.24
C ASP A 61 26.49 8.45 -6.61
N VAL A 62 26.74 9.16 -7.72
CA VAL A 62 26.75 8.60 -9.08
C VAL A 62 28.18 8.47 -9.57
N HIS A 63 28.51 7.28 -10.05
CA HIS A 63 29.78 7.01 -10.73
C HIS A 63 29.51 6.59 -12.17
N PHE A 64 30.22 7.20 -13.10
CA PHE A 64 30.20 6.83 -14.51
C PHE A 64 31.36 5.87 -14.77
N VAL A 65 31.07 4.75 -15.43
CA VAL A 65 32.04 3.72 -15.80
C VAL A 65 31.92 3.44 -17.30
N ASP A 66 33.03 3.15 -17.97
CA ASP A 66 33.05 2.93 -19.42
C ASP A 66 32.55 1.53 -19.80
N SER A 67 32.79 0.53 -18.94
CA SER A 67 32.35 -0.86 -19.15
C SER A 67 32.04 -1.54 -17.82
N PHE A 68 31.21 -2.58 -17.87
CA PHE A 68 30.91 -3.47 -16.74
C PHE A 68 31.64 -4.81 -16.88
N ASP A 69 32.73 -4.84 -17.64
CA ASP A 69 33.52 -6.06 -17.85
C ASP A 69 34.29 -6.39 -16.57
N LEU A 70 33.85 -7.47 -15.91
CA LEU A 70 34.51 -7.96 -14.71
C LEU A 70 35.59 -8.96 -15.10
N PRO A 71 36.79 -8.89 -14.49
CA PRO A 71 37.86 -9.85 -14.77
C PRO A 71 37.53 -11.26 -14.27
N THR A 72 36.56 -11.42 -13.37
CA THR A 72 36.19 -12.71 -12.79
C THR A 72 34.71 -12.72 -12.40
N HIS A 73 34.04 -13.87 -12.55
CA HIS A 73 32.63 -14.08 -12.18
C HIS A 73 32.44 -14.34 -10.65
N GLN A 74 33.51 -14.28 -9.87
CA GLN A 74 33.43 -14.52 -8.43
C GLN A 74 32.78 -13.30 -7.76
N PRO A 75 31.74 -13.49 -6.94
CA PRO A 75 31.02 -12.39 -6.31
C PRO A 75 31.87 -11.62 -5.30
N THR A 76 32.94 -12.22 -4.78
CA THR A 76 33.90 -11.59 -3.87
C THR A 76 34.62 -10.41 -4.50
N TYR A 77 34.79 -10.39 -5.82
CA TYR A 77 35.50 -9.33 -6.54
C TYR A 77 34.81 -7.95 -6.47
N LEU A 78 33.47 -7.92 -6.30
CA LEU A 78 32.68 -6.69 -6.25
C LEU A 78 32.42 -6.17 -4.82
N GLN A 79 32.88 -6.88 -3.79
CA GLN A 79 32.55 -6.60 -2.39
C GLN A 79 33.61 -5.77 -1.67
N GLU A 80 34.78 -5.57 -2.30
CA GLU A 80 35.84 -4.67 -1.85
C GLU A 80 35.65 -3.26 -2.44
#